data_AF-L7FJK0-F1
#
_entry.id   AF-L7FJK0-F1
#
_cell.length_a   1.000
_cell.length_b   1.000
_cell.length_c   1.000
_cell.angle_alpha   90.00
_cell.angle_beta   90.00
_cell.angle_gamma   90.00
#
_symmetry.space_group_name_H-M   'P 1'
#
loop_
_entity.id
_entity.type
_entity.pdbx_description
1 polymer ?
#
loop_
_entity_poly.entity_id
_entity_poly.type
_entity_poly.pdbx_seq_one_letter_code
_entity_poly.pdbx_strand_id
1 'polypeptide(L)'
;FSSLNVNKLVRPELNMNCLVYALKQAKIDDKIIDLYRVHCISRYQKIKLIDEVSKSCNIRIQVKSGELVRKCHANTIMKSIGSISKDAIEINLFLYRDTNMKGDHYFLDIDLPITPFYLKNREELNKYALENNLSIDNMFDKQRKKGNNCYTKPGAKDTIKFSELILYIRDHNGFKSYSLSDVLHLPSDLSDYVSNNLESLEYLDYEVKDIKLESKNKKFKQKILPTYYYADFEASTQRIHQAYCVSYSKRNSNQICNKYGNKCVEEFLNELNNNSVIYFHNLKYDSCFLAEYGINKCIKKDGKTMKINLIYNKKKITFKDSYSMISTALNQFPKMFGLRNLQKELYPYNYYTQERIQNNIGTISEAGEYEIQKWTEAEYKLFNENIYKIESCKIDENHFNMMLYCKLYCNQDVRILKEGHTQFRIDNLSSLNIDVDKFISISALAYNYFTTHVYSKIKDLKQYSGKVREYIQGTVYGGRCMTRDNKKWHVRDELYDYDACSLYPSAIHRLKLATGKPILIPKNLLNSTILNHIMLEQRLEPTNERYI
;
A
#
# COMPACT_ATOMS: atom_id res chain seq x y z
N PHE A 1 -3.59 -17.40 -16.19
CA PHE A 1 -2.33 -16.80 -15.74
C PHE A 1 -2.31 -16.76 -14.23
N SER A 2 -1.28 -17.34 -13.62
CA SER A 2 -1.02 -17.27 -12.17
C SER A 2 -0.03 -16.13 -11.91
N SER A 3 -0.14 -15.46 -10.76
CA SER A 3 0.90 -14.55 -10.23
C SER A 3 2.20 -15.29 -9.90
N LEU A 4 2.10 -16.62 -9.82
CA LEU A 4 3.20 -17.52 -9.56
C LEU A 4 3.73 -18.14 -10.86
N ASN A 5 5.04 -18.35 -10.90
CA ASN A 5 5.71 -19.14 -11.93
C ASN A 5 5.48 -20.64 -11.71
N VAL A 6 6.07 -21.47 -12.58
CA VAL A 6 5.95 -22.94 -12.53
C VAL A 6 6.44 -23.52 -11.19
N ASN A 7 7.34 -22.82 -10.50
CA ASN A 7 7.90 -23.20 -9.21
C ASN A 7 7.12 -22.63 -8.00
N LYS A 8 5.90 -22.11 -8.22
CA LYS A 8 5.07 -21.46 -7.18
C LYS A 8 5.70 -20.22 -6.53
N LEU A 9 6.68 -19.58 -7.18
CA LEU A 9 7.28 -18.32 -6.74
C LEU A 9 6.63 -17.15 -7.48
N VAL A 10 6.54 -15.98 -6.84
CA VAL A 10 6.04 -14.76 -7.49
C VAL A 10 6.87 -14.49 -8.74
N ARG A 11 6.17 -14.25 -9.86
CA ARG A 11 6.80 -13.95 -11.14
C ARG A 11 7.72 -12.71 -11.04
N PRO A 12 9.00 -12.79 -11.43
CA PRO A 12 9.94 -11.68 -11.28
C PRO A 12 9.55 -10.44 -12.10
N GLU A 13 8.78 -10.60 -13.18
CA GLU A 13 8.24 -9.50 -13.97
C GLU A 13 7.29 -8.61 -13.18
N LEU A 14 6.67 -9.14 -12.11
CA LEU A 14 5.79 -8.39 -11.22
C LEU A 14 6.58 -7.47 -10.26
N ASN A 15 7.91 -7.61 -10.18
CA ASN A 15 8.81 -6.72 -9.44
C ASN A 15 9.20 -5.47 -10.26
N MET A 16 8.59 -5.26 -11.43
CA MET A 16 8.75 -4.06 -12.23
C MET A 16 7.38 -3.42 -12.49
N ASN A 17 7.36 -2.10 -12.67
CA ASN A 17 6.14 -1.46 -13.18
C ASN A 17 6.01 -1.73 -14.69
N CYS A 18 4.79 -1.62 -15.21
CA CYS A 18 4.47 -1.92 -16.61
C CYS A 18 5.17 -0.98 -17.62
N LEU A 19 5.42 0.28 -17.26
CA LEU A 19 6.16 1.23 -18.10
C LEU A 19 7.61 0.80 -18.29
N VAL A 20 8.34 0.52 -17.21
CA VAL A 20 9.74 0.08 -17.26
C VAL A 20 9.85 -1.26 -17.97
N TYR A 21 8.91 -2.18 -17.73
CA TYR A 21 8.85 -3.43 -18.46
C TYR A 21 8.68 -3.21 -19.96
N ALA A 22 7.79 -2.30 -20.38
CA ALA A 22 7.59 -1.95 -21.78
C ALA A 22 8.86 -1.33 -22.41
N LEU A 23 9.55 -0.43 -21.69
CA LEU A 23 10.81 0.15 -22.16
C LEU A 23 11.91 -0.91 -22.33
N LYS A 24 11.98 -1.89 -21.42
CA LYS A 24 12.93 -3.01 -21.53
C LYS A 24 12.64 -3.88 -22.77
N GLN A 25 11.36 -4.15 -23.04
CA GLN A 25 10.95 -4.87 -24.25
C GLN A 25 11.25 -4.07 -25.53
N ALA A 26 11.29 -2.73 -25.45
CA ALA A 26 11.67 -1.86 -26.56
C ALA A 26 13.19 -1.81 -26.81
N LYS A 27 13.99 -2.58 -26.04
CA LYS A 27 15.45 -2.64 -26.13
C LYS A 27 16.11 -1.27 -25.90
N ILE A 28 15.54 -0.46 -25.01
CA ILE A 28 16.17 0.77 -24.54
C ILE A 28 17.39 0.42 -23.69
N ASP A 29 18.44 1.23 -23.82
CA ASP A 29 19.69 1.10 -23.08
C ASP A 29 19.47 0.98 -21.57
N ASP A 30 20.20 0.06 -20.93
CA ASP A 30 20.01 -0.25 -19.51
C ASP A 30 20.26 0.96 -18.59
N LYS A 31 21.17 1.89 -18.95
CA LYS A 31 21.38 3.12 -18.15
C LYS A 31 20.14 4.02 -18.16
N ILE A 32 19.44 4.07 -19.28
CA ILE A 32 18.18 4.82 -19.38
C ILE A 32 17.07 4.08 -18.62
N ILE A 33 16.99 2.75 -18.75
CA ILE A 33 16.04 1.94 -17.97
C ILE A 33 16.20 2.19 -16.48
N ASP A 34 17.44 2.27 -16.00
CA ASP A 34 17.75 2.54 -14.60
C ASP A 34 17.27 3.91 -14.15
N LEU A 35 17.38 4.92 -15.00
CA LEU A 35 16.80 6.23 -14.73
C LEU A 35 15.28 6.15 -14.53
N TYR A 36 14.57 5.42 -15.38
CA TYR A 36 13.13 5.19 -15.18
C TYR A 36 12.86 4.36 -13.92
N ARG A 37 13.68 3.37 -13.57
CA ARG A 37 13.50 2.59 -12.34
C ARG A 37 13.60 3.46 -11.10
N VAL A 38 14.58 4.37 -11.06
CA VAL A 38 14.82 5.28 -9.93
C VAL A 38 13.68 6.28 -9.74
N HIS A 39 13.11 6.79 -10.84
CA HIS A 39 12.08 7.82 -10.76
C HIS A 39 10.66 7.26 -10.77
N CYS A 40 10.42 6.19 -11.53
CA CYS A 40 9.12 5.56 -11.67
C CYS A 40 8.96 4.36 -10.72
N ILE A 41 9.22 4.49 -9.43
CA ILE A 41 9.19 3.34 -8.48
C ILE A 41 7.79 2.74 -8.22
N SER A 42 6.74 3.57 -8.25
CA SER A 42 5.36 3.13 -8.03
C SER A 42 4.81 2.25 -9.16
N ARG A 43 3.85 1.36 -8.87
CA ARG A 43 3.09 0.66 -9.92
C ARG A 43 2.30 1.61 -10.82
N TYR A 44 1.87 2.73 -10.26
CA TYR A 44 1.11 3.77 -10.96
C TYR A 44 1.92 5.05 -11.06
N GLN A 45 2.12 5.52 -12.29
CA GLN A 45 2.99 6.66 -12.58
C GLN A 45 2.23 7.91 -12.95
N LYS A 46 2.71 9.05 -12.45
CA LYS A 46 2.19 10.36 -12.87
C LYS A 46 2.80 10.70 -14.22
N ILE A 47 1.96 11.05 -15.20
CA ILE A 47 2.42 11.46 -16.54
C ILE A 47 3.48 12.57 -16.49
N LYS A 48 3.36 13.53 -15.55
CA LYS A 48 4.36 14.60 -15.38
C LYS A 48 5.76 14.06 -15.06
N LEU A 49 5.84 13.01 -14.26
CA LEU A 49 7.12 12.40 -13.90
C LEU A 49 7.72 11.65 -15.09
N ILE A 50 6.90 10.91 -15.83
CA ILE A 50 7.31 10.27 -17.09
C ILE A 50 7.87 11.32 -18.05
N ASP A 51 7.19 12.46 -18.19
CA ASP A 51 7.63 13.57 -19.05
C ASP A 51 9.00 14.14 -18.65
N GLU A 52 9.21 14.41 -17.36
CA GLU A 52 10.48 14.93 -16.82
C GLU A 52 11.64 13.94 -17.09
N VAL A 53 11.42 12.64 -16.83
CA VAL A 53 12.43 11.59 -17.07
C VAL A 53 12.71 11.44 -18.56
N SER A 54 11.68 11.30 -19.40
CA SER A 54 11.84 11.12 -20.85
C SER A 54 12.60 12.27 -21.50
N LYS A 55 12.40 13.52 -21.05
CA LYS A 55 13.15 14.69 -21.53
C LYS A 55 14.65 14.57 -21.22
N SER A 56 14.99 14.12 -20.01
CA SER A 56 16.38 14.03 -19.56
C SER A 56 17.22 12.97 -20.31
N CYS A 57 16.58 11.95 -20.88
CA CYS A 57 17.24 10.89 -21.65
C CYS A 57 16.94 10.95 -23.16
N ASN A 58 16.43 12.08 -23.66
CA ASN A 58 16.08 12.29 -25.07
C ASN A 58 15.14 11.22 -25.66
N ILE A 59 14.17 10.74 -24.88
CA ILE A 59 13.14 9.80 -25.33
C ILE A 59 11.83 10.54 -25.61
N ARG A 60 11.17 10.17 -26.70
CA ARG A 60 9.79 10.58 -27.02
C ARG A 60 8.87 9.39 -26.90
N ILE A 61 7.87 9.48 -26.02
CA ILE A 61 6.85 8.46 -25.84
C ILE A 61 5.55 8.93 -26.48
N GLN A 62 5.08 8.21 -27.50
CA GLN A 62 3.74 8.38 -28.03
C GLN A 62 2.80 7.44 -27.29
N VAL A 63 1.90 7.99 -26.48
CA VAL A 63 0.91 7.22 -25.74
C VAL A 63 -0.43 7.28 -26.46
N LYS A 64 -0.87 6.14 -26.97
CA LYS A 64 -2.25 5.94 -27.44
C LYS A 64 -3.12 5.52 -26.27
N SER A 65 -4.35 6.01 -26.20
CA SER A 65 -5.35 5.52 -25.25
C SER A 65 -6.69 5.30 -25.95
N GLY A 66 -7.33 4.16 -25.68
CA GLY A 66 -8.68 3.87 -26.15
C GLY A 66 -9.76 4.49 -25.26
N GLU A 67 -10.91 4.84 -25.84
CA GLU A 67 -12.12 5.11 -25.06
C GLU A 67 -12.60 3.83 -24.35
N LEU A 68 -13.21 4.00 -23.17
CA LEU A 68 -13.75 2.91 -22.37
C LEU A 68 -14.94 2.20 -23.04
N VAL A 69 -15.57 2.83 -24.03
CA VAL A 69 -16.69 2.30 -24.82
C VAL A 69 -16.40 2.61 -26.29
N ARG A 70 -16.35 1.59 -27.15
CA ARG A 70 -16.27 1.81 -28.61
C ARG A 70 -17.56 2.47 -29.07
N LYS A 71 -17.59 3.80 -29.14
CA LYS A 71 -18.53 4.48 -30.04
C LYS A 71 -18.08 4.20 -31.47
N CYS A 72 -19.03 4.16 -32.39
CA CYS A 72 -18.82 3.80 -33.79
C CYS A 72 -17.73 4.64 -34.49
N HIS A 73 -17.35 5.80 -33.91
CA HIS A 73 -16.29 6.71 -34.33
C HIS A 73 -15.42 7.15 -33.12
N ALA A 74 -14.80 6.22 -32.39
CA ALA A 74 -13.94 6.56 -31.26
C ALA A 74 -12.61 7.19 -31.73
N ASN A 75 -12.37 8.45 -31.37
CA ASN A 75 -11.09 9.13 -31.63
C ASN A 75 -10.00 8.51 -30.75
N THR A 76 -8.97 7.93 -31.35
CA THR A 76 -7.77 7.53 -30.60
C THR A 76 -7.07 8.79 -30.11
N ILE A 77 -7.04 9.03 -28.81
CA ILE A 77 -6.30 10.16 -28.24
C ILE A 77 -4.83 9.74 -28.22
N MET A 78 -4.02 10.42 -29.03
CA MET A 78 -2.56 10.27 -29.04
C MET A 78 -1.95 11.44 -28.29
N LYS A 79 -1.12 11.13 -27.28
CA LYS A 79 -0.38 12.13 -26.51
C LYS A 79 1.11 11.86 -26.62
N SER A 80 1.84 12.85 -27.12
CA SER A 80 3.31 12.83 -27.10
C SER A 80 3.81 13.34 -25.75
N ILE A 81 4.79 12.63 -25.17
CA ILE A 81 5.40 12.90 -23.86
C ILE A 81 6.92 12.81 -24.01
N GLY A 82 7.68 13.68 -23.32
CA GLY A 82 9.14 13.62 -23.33
C GLY A 82 9.80 14.62 -24.28
N SER A 83 10.87 14.18 -24.92
CA SER A 83 11.72 15.04 -25.76
C SER A 83 11.01 15.50 -27.03
N ILE A 84 11.21 16.78 -27.35
CA ILE A 84 10.79 17.40 -28.61
C ILE A 84 11.87 17.37 -29.69
N SER A 85 13.08 16.89 -29.35
CA SER A 85 14.19 16.79 -30.31
C SER A 85 13.81 15.89 -31.48
N LYS A 86 14.30 16.23 -32.69
CA LYS A 86 14.10 15.40 -33.88
C LYS A 86 14.84 14.06 -33.78
N ASP A 87 15.96 14.03 -33.06
CA ASP A 87 16.81 12.84 -32.88
C ASP A 87 16.40 12.02 -31.65
N ALA A 88 15.21 12.27 -31.10
CA ALA A 88 14.72 11.54 -29.94
C ALA A 88 14.36 10.09 -30.31
N ILE A 89 14.70 9.15 -29.42
CA ILE A 89 14.27 7.75 -29.57
C ILE A 89 12.75 7.70 -29.37
N GLU A 90 12.01 7.30 -30.40
CA GLU A 90 10.56 7.25 -30.37
C GLU A 90 10.02 5.89 -29.93
N ILE A 91 9.14 5.88 -28.93
CA ILE A 91 8.54 4.68 -28.36
C ILE A 91 7.02 4.80 -28.41
N ASN A 92 6.38 3.83 -29.04
CA ASN A 92 4.93 3.75 -29.14
C ASN A 92 4.37 2.86 -28.02
N LEU A 93 3.65 3.48 -27.10
CA LEU A 93 2.96 2.81 -26.00
C LEU A 93 1.45 2.92 -26.13
N PHE A 94 0.76 1.91 -25.63
CA PHE A 94 -0.66 1.98 -25.37
C PHE A 94 -0.90 2.06 -23.87
N LEU A 95 -1.78 2.97 -23.47
CA LEU A 95 -2.29 3.10 -22.10
C LEU A 95 -3.65 2.43 -22.01
N TYR A 96 -3.68 1.26 -21.38
CA TYR A 96 -4.91 0.57 -21.02
C TYR A 96 -5.37 1.02 -19.64
N ARG A 97 -6.59 1.56 -19.59
CA ARG A 97 -7.26 1.95 -18.34
C ARG A 97 -8.26 0.88 -17.97
N ASP A 98 -7.90 0.09 -16.97
CA ASP A 98 -8.82 -0.94 -16.48
C ASP A 98 -9.83 -0.32 -15.51
N THR A 99 -11.12 -0.33 -15.85
CA THR A 99 -12.18 0.11 -14.93
C THR A 99 -12.42 -0.87 -13.78
N ASN A 100 -12.13 -2.16 -14.01
CA ASN A 100 -12.31 -3.25 -13.06
C ASN A 100 -11.07 -3.44 -12.18
N MET A 101 -9.86 -3.31 -12.74
CA MET A 101 -8.58 -3.45 -12.01
C MET A 101 -7.94 -2.11 -11.61
N LYS A 102 -8.61 -0.98 -11.90
CA LYS A 102 -8.25 0.41 -11.53
C LYS A 102 -6.76 0.69 -11.57
N GLY A 103 -6.20 0.51 -12.76
CA GLY A 103 -4.81 0.79 -13.06
C GLY A 103 -4.61 1.36 -14.46
N ASP A 104 -3.67 2.28 -14.56
CA ASP A 104 -3.07 2.71 -15.82
C ASP A 104 -1.96 1.71 -16.16
N HIS A 105 -2.16 0.91 -17.21
CA HIS A 105 -1.20 -0.10 -17.66
C HIS A 105 -0.58 0.31 -19.00
N TYR A 106 0.74 0.40 -19.02
CA TYR A 106 1.52 0.69 -20.22
C TYR A 106 2.04 -0.61 -20.84
N PHE A 107 1.93 -0.71 -22.16
CA PHE A 107 2.59 -1.76 -22.94
C PHE A 107 2.96 -1.23 -24.33
N LEU A 108 3.90 -1.90 -25.00
CA LEU A 108 4.30 -1.53 -26.35
C LEU A 108 3.20 -1.82 -27.36
N ASP A 109 2.95 -0.85 -28.25
CA ASP A 109 1.95 -1.00 -29.32
C ASP A 109 2.59 -1.49 -30.62
N ILE A 110 3.12 -2.72 -30.58
CA ILE A 110 3.78 -3.38 -31.71
C ILE A 110 2.78 -4.08 -32.63
N ASP A 111 3.19 -4.30 -33.88
CA ASP A 111 2.47 -5.18 -34.80
C ASP A 111 2.67 -6.64 -34.39
N LEU A 112 1.57 -7.37 -34.32
CA LEU A 112 1.58 -8.82 -34.09
C LEU A 112 1.47 -9.57 -35.42
N PRO A 113 2.06 -10.77 -35.54
CA PRO A 113 1.90 -11.62 -36.73
C PRO A 113 0.53 -12.31 -36.76
N ILE A 114 -0.55 -11.56 -36.48
CA ILE A 114 -1.93 -12.05 -36.40
C ILE A 114 -2.81 -11.16 -37.30
N THR A 115 -3.64 -11.75 -38.14
CA THR A 115 -4.61 -11.01 -38.95
C THR A 115 -5.85 -10.63 -38.14
N PRO A 116 -6.51 -9.50 -38.47
CA PRO A 116 -7.83 -9.17 -37.92
C PRO A 116 -8.86 -10.29 -38.16
N PHE A 117 -8.70 -11.01 -39.28
CA PHE A 117 -9.54 -12.15 -39.62
C PHE A 117 -9.37 -13.33 -38.66
N TYR A 118 -8.13 -13.74 -38.36
CA TYR A 118 -7.85 -14.79 -37.39
C TYR A 118 -8.41 -14.43 -36.01
N LEU A 119 -8.17 -13.20 -35.55
CA LEU A 119 -8.64 -12.74 -34.24
C LEU A 119 -10.17 -12.92 -34.08
N LYS A 120 -10.94 -12.58 -35.11
CA LYS A 120 -12.42 -12.69 -35.10
C LYS A 120 -12.93 -14.11 -35.30
N ASN A 121 -12.17 -14.98 -35.96
CA ASN A 121 -12.61 -16.33 -36.38
C ASN A 121 -11.74 -17.44 -35.77
N ARG A 122 -11.08 -17.18 -34.63
CA ARG A 122 -10.07 -18.08 -34.05
C ARG A 122 -10.55 -19.52 -33.85
N GLU A 123 -11.81 -19.70 -33.44
CA GLU A 123 -12.36 -21.02 -33.12
C GLU A 123 -12.50 -21.86 -34.39
N GLU A 124 -12.98 -21.25 -35.47
CA GLU A 124 -13.07 -21.87 -36.78
C GLU A 124 -11.67 -22.23 -37.32
N LEU A 125 -10.71 -21.31 -37.27
CA LEU A 125 -9.39 -21.54 -37.83
C LEU A 125 -8.58 -22.55 -36.99
N ASN A 126 -8.72 -22.52 -35.67
CA ASN A 126 -8.09 -23.52 -34.80
C ASN A 126 -8.66 -24.92 -35.05
N LYS A 127 -9.98 -25.02 -35.23
CA LYS A 127 -10.63 -26.29 -35.59
C LYS A 127 -10.14 -26.80 -36.94
N TYR A 128 -10.10 -25.94 -37.96
CA TYR A 128 -9.55 -26.29 -39.27
C TYR A 128 -8.09 -26.75 -39.18
N ALA A 129 -7.25 -26.07 -38.40
CA ALA A 129 -5.85 -26.46 -38.23
C ALA A 129 -5.74 -27.86 -37.63
N LEU A 130 -6.49 -28.14 -36.56
CA LEU A 130 -6.51 -29.46 -35.92
C LEU A 130 -7.03 -30.56 -36.84
N GLU A 131 -8.12 -30.30 -37.58
CA GLU A 131 -8.69 -31.25 -38.55
C GLU A 131 -7.74 -31.57 -39.72
N ASN A 132 -6.85 -30.64 -40.07
CA ASN A 132 -5.89 -30.78 -41.17
C ASN A 132 -4.46 -31.09 -40.69
N ASN A 133 -4.26 -31.47 -39.41
CA ASN A 133 -2.94 -31.74 -38.82
C ASN A 133 -1.93 -30.59 -38.99
N LEU A 134 -2.40 -29.35 -38.94
CA LEU A 134 -1.58 -28.13 -39.00
C LEU A 134 -1.40 -27.56 -37.59
N SER A 135 -0.26 -26.90 -37.34
CA SER A 135 -0.09 -26.07 -36.15
C SER A 135 -1.09 -24.90 -36.17
N ILE A 136 -1.67 -24.58 -35.02
CA ILE A 136 -2.54 -23.41 -34.83
C ILE A 136 -1.82 -22.13 -35.25
N ASP A 137 -0.53 -22.02 -34.97
CA ASP A 137 0.28 -20.84 -35.29
C ASP A 137 0.32 -20.55 -36.79
N ASN A 138 0.17 -21.58 -37.64
CA ASN A 138 0.11 -21.42 -39.10
C ASN A 138 -1.15 -20.68 -39.57
N MET A 139 -2.16 -20.55 -38.70
CA MET A 139 -3.42 -19.88 -39.01
C MET A 139 -3.42 -18.40 -38.64
N PHE A 140 -2.47 -17.95 -37.80
CA PHE A 140 -2.44 -16.58 -37.29
C PHE A 140 -2.40 -15.54 -38.42
N ASP A 141 -1.69 -15.84 -39.51
CA ASP A 141 -1.49 -14.93 -40.63
C ASP A 141 -2.45 -15.15 -41.82
N LYS A 142 -3.57 -15.85 -41.60
CA LYS A 142 -4.46 -16.30 -42.69
C LYS A 142 -5.78 -15.53 -42.78
N GLN A 143 -6.37 -15.57 -43.98
CA GLN A 143 -7.73 -15.15 -44.29
C GLN A 143 -8.42 -16.16 -45.21
N ARG A 144 -9.75 -16.14 -45.27
CA ARG A 144 -10.51 -17.02 -46.18
C ARG A 144 -10.27 -16.64 -47.65
N LYS A 145 -9.96 -17.63 -48.49
CA LYS A 145 -9.83 -17.43 -49.94
C LYS A 145 -11.22 -17.26 -50.59
N LYS A 146 -11.40 -16.25 -51.45
CA LYS A 146 -12.63 -16.10 -52.23
C LYS A 146 -12.84 -17.36 -53.10
N GLY A 147 -13.97 -18.03 -52.91
CA GLY A 147 -14.41 -19.16 -53.75
C GLY A 147 -14.05 -20.57 -53.24
N ASN A 148 -13.20 -20.72 -52.22
CA ASN A 148 -12.82 -22.02 -51.66
C ASN A 148 -12.88 -22.03 -50.12
N ASN A 149 -13.04 -23.22 -49.52
CA ASN A 149 -12.97 -23.43 -48.06
C ASN A 149 -11.52 -23.52 -47.53
N CYS A 150 -10.58 -22.84 -48.17
CA CYS A 150 -9.17 -22.84 -47.79
C CYS A 150 -8.69 -21.45 -47.33
N TYR A 151 -7.64 -21.45 -46.52
CA TYR A 151 -7.10 -20.25 -45.88
C TYR A 151 -5.75 -19.87 -46.49
N THR A 152 -5.58 -18.61 -46.86
CA THR A 152 -4.38 -18.09 -47.53
C THR A 152 -3.84 -16.85 -46.83
N LYS A 153 -2.56 -16.54 -47.01
CA LYS A 153 -2.00 -15.28 -46.51
C LYS A 153 -2.58 -14.09 -47.28
N PRO A 154 -2.94 -12.97 -46.62
CA PRO A 154 -3.33 -11.74 -47.30
C PRO A 154 -2.13 -11.17 -48.09
N GLY A 155 -2.41 -10.50 -49.21
CA GLY A 155 -1.38 -9.89 -50.06
C GLY A 155 -0.78 -8.59 -49.50
N ALA A 156 -1.48 -7.92 -48.59
CA ALA A 156 -0.97 -6.78 -47.81
C ALA A 156 -0.60 -7.24 -46.39
N LYS A 157 0.25 -6.46 -45.70
CA LYS A 157 0.64 -6.68 -44.30
C LYS A 157 -0.56 -6.40 -43.38
N ASP A 158 -1.53 -7.31 -43.38
CA ASP A 158 -2.78 -7.22 -42.63
C ASP A 158 -2.57 -7.76 -41.22
N THR A 159 -1.84 -6.99 -40.40
CA THR A 159 -1.49 -7.34 -39.02
C THR A 159 -2.26 -6.47 -38.04
N ILE A 160 -2.63 -7.03 -36.89
CA ILE A 160 -3.20 -6.26 -35.78
C ILE A 160 -2.12 -5.67 -34.88
N LYS A 161 -2.44 -4.56 -34.22
CA LYS A 161 -1.64 -4.03 -33.11
C LYS A 161 -1.86 -4.83 -31.82
N PHE A 162 -0.87 -4.87 -30.94
CA PHE A 162 -1.00 -5.52 -29.62
C PHE A 162 -2.14 -4.89 -28.80
N SER A 163 -2.37 -3.58 -28.91
CA SER A 163 -3.52 -2.93 -28.29
C SER A 163 -4.87 -3.47 -28.77
N GLU A 164 -5.01 -3.82 -30.05
CA GLU A 164 -6.25 -4.37 -30.60
C GLU A 164 -6.55 -5.76 -30.04
N LEU A 165 -5.52 -6.60 -29.87
CA LEU A 165 -5.64 -7.90 -29.21
C LEU A 165 -6.11 -7.74 -27.76
N ILE A 166 -5.48 -6.84 -27.00
CA ILE A 166 -5.84 -6.57 -25.59
C ILE A 166 -7.29 -6.08 -25.47
N LEU A 167 -7.71 -5.17 -26.35
CA LEU A 167 -9.10 -4.69 -26.38
C LEU A 167 -10.09 -5.79 -26.78
N TYR A 168 -9.73 -6.66 -27.72
CA TYR A 168 -10.55 -7.81 -28.10
C TYR A 168 -10.74 -8.77 -26.91
N ILE A 169 -9.67 -9.12 -26.20
CA ILE A 169 -9.71 -9.99 -25.01
C ILE A 169 -10.61 -9.37 -23.93
N ARG A 170 -10.50 -8.05 -23.71
CA ARG A 170 -11.39 -7.31 -22.79
C ARG A 170 -12.86 -7.49 -23.18
N ASP A 171 -13.18 -7.17 -24.43
CA ASP A 171 -14.56 -7.08 -24.93
C ASP A 171 -15.26 -8.45 -24.93
N HIS A 172 -14.49 -9.55 -24.88
CA HIS A 172 -14.97 -10.93 -24.81
C HIS A 172 -14.77 -11.56 -23.42
N ASN A 173 -14.66 -10.76 -22.34
CA ASN A 173 -14.52 -11.21 -20.96
C ASN A 173 -13.35 -12.19 -20.72
N GLY A 174 -12.29 -12.10 -21.51
CA GLY A 174 -11.13 -12.99 -21.42
C GLY A 174 -10.14 -12.66 -20.30
N PHE A 175 -10.32 -11.52 -19.60
CA PHE A 175 -9.51 -11.17 -18.44
C PHE A 175 -10.03 -11.82 -17.16
N LYS A 176 -9.11 -12.39 -16.38
CA LYS A 176 -9.37 -12.83 -15.01
C LYS A 176 -8.79 -11.80 -14.05
N SER A 177 -9.62 -11.28 -13.16
CA SER A 177 -9.18 -10.38 -12.08
C SER A 177 -8.16 -11.08 -11.17
N TYR A 178 -7.21 -10.32 -10.66
CA TYR A 178 -6.32 -10.80 -9.59
C TYR A 178 -7.13 -11.26 -8.38
N SER A 179 -6.69 -12.34 -7.74
CA SER A 179 -7.21 -12.74 -6.44
C SER A 179 -6.71 -11.81 -5.34
N LEU A 180 -7.33 -11.89 -4.16
CA LEU A 180 -6.86 -11.19 -2.97
C LEU A 180 -5.37 -11.42 -2.71
N SER A 181 -4.97 -12.70 -2.74
CA SER A 181 -3.59 -13.11 -2.48
C SER A 181 -2.64 -12.40 -3.44
N ASP A 182 -2.98 -12.39 -4.72
CA ASP A 182 -2.18 -11.72 -5.74
C ASP A 182 -2.00 -10.24 -5.43
N VAL A 183 -3.07 -9.51 -5.10
CA VAL A 183 -2.99 -8.07 -4.78
C VAL A 183 -2.18 -7.81 -3.50
N LEU A 184 -2.27 -8.69 -2.50
CA LEU A 184 -1.55 -8.51 -1.25
C LEU A 184 -0.05 -8.82 -1.36
N HIS A 185 0.37 -9.73 -2.25
CA HIS A 185 1.78 -10.10 -2.43
C HIS A 185 2.52 -9.21 -3.44
N LEU A 186 1.81 -8.43 -4.25
CA LEU A 186 2.44 -7.49 -5.16
C LEU A 186 3.10 -6.33 -4.38
N PRO A 187 4.43 -6.10 -4.54
CA PRO A 187 5.09 -4.96 -3.91
C PRO A 187 4.47 -3.65 -4.42
N SER A 188 4.12 -2.73 -3.53
CA SER A 188 3.58 -1.41 -3.89
C SER A 188 4.66 -0.37 -4.17
N ASP A 189 5.84 -0.58 -3.59
CA ASP A 189 7.07 0.20 -3.80
C ASP A 189 8.13 -0.75 -4.39
N LEU A 190 8.84 -0.28 -5.42
CA LEU A 190 9.89 -1.03 -6.12
C LEU A 190 11.28 -0.46 -5.83
N SER A 191 11.42 0.23 -4.69
CA SER A 191 12.64 0.93 -4.24
C SER A 191 13.83 -0.01 -3.97
N ASP A 192 13.60 -1.29 -3.69
CA ASP A 192 14.66 -2.30 -3.50
C ASP A 192 15.67 -2.35 -4.66
N TYR A 193 15.25 -1.96 -5.87
CA TYR A 193 16.14 -1.85 -7.01
C TYR A 193 17.18 -0.73 -6.85
N VAL A 194 16.76 0.44 -6.37
CA VAL A 194 17.62 1.63 -6.32
C VAL A 194 18.74 1.44 -5.31
N SER A 195 18.47 0.79 -4.19
CA SER A 195 19.46 0.51 -3.15
C SER A 195 20.62 -0.36 -3.63
N ASN A 196 20.39 -1.23 -4.63
CA ASN A 196 21.38 -2.21 -5.08
C ASN A 196 22.25 -1.72 -6.25
N ASN A 197 21.83 -0.68 -7.00
CA ASN A 197 22.45 -0.29 -8.28
C ASN A 197 22.77 1.23 -8.37
N LEU A 198 23.49 1.77 -7.39
CA LEU A 198 24.00 3.16 -7.41
C LEU A 198 25.39 3.22 -8.08
N GLU A 199 25.46 3.09 -9.40
CA GLU A 199 26.74 3.17 -10.14
C GLU A 199 27.26 4.61 -10.34
N SER A 200 26.36 5.60 -10.34
CA SER A 200 26.68 7.02 -10.48
C SER A 200 25.86 7.88 -9.53
N LEU A 201 26.50 8.90 -8.97
CA LEU A 201 25.90 9.92 -8.09
C LEU A 201 25.55 11.22 -8.83
N GLU A 202 25.75 11.26 -10.15
CA GLU A 202 25.18 12.32 -10.98
C GLU A 202 23.66 12.26 -10.93
N TYR A 203 23.05 13.43 -10.76
CA TYR A 203 21.62 13.57 -10.54
C TYR A 203 21.03 14.73 -11.35
N LEU A 204 19.74 14.63 -11.63
CA LEU A 204 18.99 15.59 -12.41
C LEU A 204 18.45 16.71 -11.52
N ASP A 205 18.31 17.92 -12.06
CA ASP A 205 17.87 19.08 -11.29
C ASP A 205 16.51 18.88 -10.60
N TYR A 206 15.61 18.10 -11.20
CA TYR A 206 14.30 17.83 -10.60
C TYR A 206 14.36 16.83 -9.43
N GLU A 207 15.51 16.19 -9.18
CA GLU A 207 15.74 15.34 -8.01
C GLU A 207 15.94 16.18 -6.74
N VAL A 208 16.30 17.45 -6.90
CA VAL A 208 16.54 18.41 -5.80
C VAL A 208 15.61 19.61 -5.97
N LYS A 209 14.49 19.58 -5.25
CA LYS A 209 13.42 20.57 -5.38
C LYS A 209 13.33 21.45 -4.13
N ASP A 210 12.96 22.71 -4.32
CA ASP A 210 12.58 23.56 -3.19
C ASP A 210 11.35 23.00 -2.48
N ILE A 211 11.32 23.13 -1.15
CA ILE A 211 10.15 22.80 -0.35
C ILE A 211 9.08 23.86 -0.62
N LYS A 212 8.06 23.50 -1.40
CA LYS A 212 6.94 24.38 -1.72
C LYS A 212 5.72 24.02 -0.88
N LEU A 213 5.09 25.03 -0.29
CA LEU A 213 3.74 24.89 0.23
C LEU A 213 2.78 24.73 -0.95
N GLU A 214 2.03 23.62 -1.00
CA GLU A 214 0.97 23.48 -1.99
C GLU A 214 -0.07 24.60 -1.73
N SER A 215 -0.15 25.58 -2.64
CA SER A 215 -1.22 26.56 -2.62
C SER A 215 -2.56 25.82 -2.79
N LYS A 216 -3.40 25.82 -1.76
CA LYS A 216 -4.71 25.17 -1.76
C LYS A 216 -5.74 25.93 -2.62
N ASN A 217 -5.39 26.29 -3.86
CA ASN A 217 -6.34 26.81 -4.85
C ASN A 217 -6.98 25.67 -5.64
N LYS A 218 -7.45 24.62 -4.95
CA LYS A 218 -8.36 23.64 -5.58
C LYS A 218 -9.77 24.15 -5.34
N LYS A 219 -10.47 24.53 -6.41
CA LYS A 219 -11.93 24.81 -6.40
C LYS A 219 -12.60 23.73 -5.55
N PHE A 220 -13.16 24.12 -4.40
CA PHE A 220 -13.90 23.21 -3.54
C PHE A 220 -15.16 22.79 -4.28
N LYS A 221 -15.11 21.66 -4.99
CA LYS A 221 -16.34 20.94 -5.30
C LYS A 221 -16.94 20.53 -3.95
N GLN A 222 -18.23 20.83 -3.75
CA GLN A 222 -18.98 20.45 -2.57
C GLN A 222 -18.83 18.93 -2.38
N LYS A 223 -17.95 18.55 -1.44
CA LYS A 223 -17.56 17.16 -1.24
C LYS A 223 -18.48 16.62 -0.18
N ILE A 224 -19.27 15.60 -0.52
CA ILE A 224 -20.08 14.87 0.46
C ILE A 224 -19.14 14.48 1.61
N LEU A 225 -19.47 14.95 2.82
CA LEU A 225 -18.66 14.66 3.99
C LEU A 225 -18.70 13.16 4.28
N PRO A 226 -17.54 12.52 4.50
CA PRO A 226 -17.51 11.11 4.84
C PRO A 226 -18.17 10.86 6.20
N THR A 227 -18.81 9.70 6.33
CA THR A 227 -19.28 9.22 7.64
C THR A 227 -18.20 8.36 8.28
N TYR A 228 -17.87 8.63 9.54
CA TYR A 228 -16.80 7.93 10.26
C TYR A 228 -17.34 6.85 11.18
N TYR A 229 -16.71 5.68 11.12
CA TYR A 229 -16.97 4.54 11.99
C TYR A 229 -15.67 3.99 12.59
N TYR A 230 -15.82 3.20 13.63
CA TYR A 230 -14.80 2.37 14.25
C TYR A 230 -15.32 0.96 14.28
N ALA A 231 -14.48 -0.02 13.98
CA ALA A 231 -14.90 -1.41 13.88
C ALA A 231 -13.75 -2.36 14.26
N ASP A 232 -14.13 -3.58 14.60
CA ASP A 232 -13.24 -4.69 14.94
C ASP A 232 -13.92 -6.01 14.56
N PHE A 233 -13.13 -7.01 14.15
CA PHE A 233 -13.62 -8.36 13.84
C PHE A 233 -13.10 -9.38 14.83
N GLU A 234 -13.96 -10.33 15.21
CA GLU A 234 -13.52 -11.59 15.80
C GLU A 234 -13.60 -12.71 14.76
N ALA A 235 -12.56 -13.55 14.76
CA ALA A 235 -12.41 -14.64 13.83
C ALA A 235 -11.94 -15.92 14.50
N SER A 236 -12.37 -17.05 13.95
CA SER A 236 -11.91 -18.37 14.40
C SER A 236 -10.41 -18.53 14.13
N THR A 237 -9.71 -19.27 14.99
CA THR A 237 -8.25 -19.42 14.98
C THR A 237 -7.76 -20.72 14.32
N GLN A 238 -8.67 -21.52 13.77
CA GLN A 238 -8.36 -22.85 13.23
C GLN A 238 -8.01 -22.81 11.73
N ARG A 239 -6.75 -23.10 11.36
CA ARG A 239 -6.21 -23.24 9.98
C ARG A 239 -6.52 -22.08 9.02
N ILE A 240 -7.78 -21.92 8.63
CA ILE A 240 -8.31 -20.81 7.83
C ILE A 240 -9.21 -19.99 8.74
N HIS A 241 -8.75 -18.78 9.05
CA HIS A 241 -9.49 -17.89 9.94
C HIS A 241 -10.75 -17.38 9.22
N GLN A 242 -11.89 -17.47 9.90
CA GLN A 242 -13.16 -16.96 9.40
C GLN A 242 -13.75 -15.99 10.41
N ALA A 243 -14.04 -14.76 9.97
CA ALA A 243 -14.74 -13.78 10.79
C ALA A 243 -16.15 -14.27 11.11
N TYR A 244 -16.50 -14.25 12.38
CA TYR A 244 -17.82 -14.64 12.88
C TYR A 244 -18.47 -13.54 13.71
N CYS A 245 -17.75 -12.49 14.10
CA CYS A 245 -18.33 -11.32 14.73
C CYS A 245 -17.71 -10.05 14.18
N VAL A 246 -18.51 -9.00 14.06
CA VAL A 246 -18.06 -7.64 13.84
C VAL A 246 -18.86 -6.69 14.70
N SER A 247 -18.14 -5.89 15.48
CA SER A 247 -18.71 -4.75 16.20
C SER A 247 -18.32 -3.47 15.47
N TYR A 248 -19.22 -2.50 15.43
CA TYR A 248 -18.91 -1.19 14.85
C TYR A 248 -19.78 -0.08 15.42
N SER A 249 -19.19 1.11 15.52
CA SER A 249 -19.85 2.29 16.06
C SER A 249 -19.58 3.51 15.18
N LYS A 250 -20.63 4.29 14.91
CA LYS A 250 -20.52 5.57 14.23
C LYS A 250 -19.92 6.59 15.22
N ARG A 251 -18.99 7.43 14.77
CA ARG A 251 -18.27 8.39 15.64
C ARG A 251 -19.20 9.23 16.52
N ASN A 252 -20.31 9.71 15.96
CA ASN A 252 -21.25 10.61 16.66
C ASN A 252 -22.45 9.87 17.26
N SER A 253 -22.37 8.56 17.46
CA SER A 253 -23.44 7.74 18.07
C SER A 253 -22.86 6.94 19.23
N ASN A 254 -23.58 6.84 20.34
CA ASN A 254 -23.19 5.95 21.44
C ASN A 254 -23.59 4.50 21.19
N GLN A 255 -24.39 4.24 20.15
CA GLN A 255 -24.78 2.89 19.77
C GLN A 255 -23.60 2.14 19.14
N ILE A 256 -23.46 0.89 19.54
CA ILE A 256 -22.56 -0.08 18.91
C ILE A 256 -23.44 -1.16 18.28
N CYS A 257 -23.27 -1.34 16.97
CA CYS A 257 -23.95 -2.38 16.21
C CYS A 257 -23.07 -3.63 16.20
N ASN A 258 -23.73 -4.79 16.12
CA ASN A 258 -23.08 -6.09 16.14
C ASN A 258 -23.69 -7.00 15.08
N LYS A 259 -22.86 -7.65 14.27
CA LYS A 259 -23.28 -8.77 13.40
C LYS A 259 -22.52 -10.02 13.82
N TYR A 260 -23.20 -11.16 13.83
CA TYR A 260 -22.66 -12.44 14.29
C TYR A 260 -23.03 -13.56 13.33
N GLY A 261 -22.13 -14.51 13.14
CA GLY A 261 -22.24 -15.63 12.21
C GLY A 261 -21.50 -15.41 10.89
N ASN A 262 -21.61 -16.39 9.99
CA ASN A 262 -20.81 -16.47 8.77
C ASN A 262 -21.06 -15.33 7.76
N LYS A 263 -22.17 -14.60 7.89
CA LYS A 263 -22.52 -13.45 7.03
C LYS A 263 -22.19 -12.10 7.66
N CYS A 264 -21.50 -12.08 8.80
CA CYS A 264 -21.25 -10.85 9.56
C CYS A 264 -20.55 -9.76 8.71
N VAL A 265 -19.62 -10.13 7.84
CA VAL A 265 -18.90 -9.20 6.96
C VAL A 265 -19.84 -8.58 5.92
N GLU A 266 -20.68 -9.39 5.27
CA GLU A 266 -21.65 -8.92 4.27
C GLU A 266 -22.70 -7.99 4.91
N GLU A 267 -23.25 -8.38 6.06
CA GLU A 267 -24.21 -7.58 6.81
C GLU A 267 -23.62 -6.24 7.25
N PHE A 268 -22.38 -6.24 7.72
CA PHE A 268 -21.65 -5.02 8.06
C PHE A 268 -21.48 -4.10 6.84
N LEU A 269 -21.01 -4.63 5.71
CA LEU A 269 -20.82 -3.85 4.48
C LEU A 269 -22.14 -3.29 3.92
N ASN A 270 -23.24 -4.04 4.08
CA ASN A 270 -24.58 -3.60 3.67
C ASN A 270 -25.09 -2.40 4.48
N GLU A 271 -24.76 -2.30 5.76
CA GLU A 271 -25.16 -1.16 6.61
C GLU A 271 -24.33 0.11 6.40
N LEU A 272 -23.11 -0.01 5.87
CA LEU A 272 -22.26 1.17 5.64
C LEU A 272 -22.84 2.06 4.54
N ASN A 273 -22.75 3.38 4.75
CA ASN A 273 -23.15 4.37 3.77
C ASN A 273 -22.08 4.56 2.69
N ASN A 274 -22.46 5.12 1.53
CA ASN A 274 -21.49 5.56 0.54
C ASN A 274 -20.56 6.64 1.13
N ASN A 275 -19.28 6.61 0.77
CA ASN A 275 -18.22 7.47 1.30
C ASN A 275 -17.95 7.29 2.81
N SER A 276 -18.23 6.12 3.39
CA SER A 276 -17.85 5.81 4.77
C SER A 276 -16.34 5.63 4.92
N VAL A 277 -15.80 6.10 6.05
CA VAL A 277 -14.43 5.88 6.51
C VAL A 277 -14.47 5.10 7.82
N ILE A 278 -13.83 3.94 7.85
CA ILE A 278 -13.86 3.04 8.99
C ILE A 278 -12.44 2.85 9.50
N TYR A 279 -12.25 3.07 10.80
CA TYR A 279 -10.99 2.81 11.48
C TYR A 279 -11.02 1.43 12.11
N PHE A 280 -10.01 0.62 11.77
CA PHE A 280 -9.63 -0.60 12.49
C PHE A 280 -8.32 -0.32 13.23
N HIS A 281 -8.02 -1.07 14.29
CA HIS A 281 -6.74 -0.97 14.97
C HIS A 281 -5.86 -2.15 14.57
N ASN A 282 -4.79 -1.88 13.79
CA ASN A 282 -3.99 -2.90 13.11
C ASN A 282 -4.76 -3.59 11.95
N LEU A 283 -5.28 -2.77 11.03
CA LEU A 283 -6.13 -3.16 9.88
C LEU A 283 -5.62 -4.34 9.03
N LYS A 284 -4.33 -4.67 9.08
CA LYS A 284 -3.73 -5.74 8.27
C LYS A 284 -4.50 -7.05 8.41
N TYR A 285 -4.82 -7.45 9.65
CA TYR A 285 -5.49 -8.71 9.91
C TYR A 285 -6.94 -8.68 9.40
N ASP A 286 -7.72 -7.69 9.85
CA ASP A 286 -9.13 -7.50 9.46
C ASP A 286 -9.34 -7.37 7.95
N SER A 287 -8.37 -6.76 7.27
CA SER A 287 -8.45 -6.56 5.83
C SER A 287 -8.51 -7.85 5.02
N CYS A 288 -8.05 -8.96 5.58
CA CYS A 288 -8.16 -10.27 4.94
C CYS A 288 -9.62 -10.70 4.76
N PHE A 289 -10.53 -10.31 5.67
CA PHE A 289 -11.95 -10.63 5.57
C PHE A 289 -12.70 -9.71 4.58
N LEU A 290 -12.20 -8.50 4.35
CA LEU A 290 -12.82 -7.52 3.45
C LEU A 290 -12.43 -7.72 1.97
N ALA A 291 -11.44 -8.54 1.76
CA ALA A 291 -10.79 -8.83 0.50
C ALA A 291 -11.68 -9.27 -0.65
N GLU A 292 -12.49 -10.30 -0.38
CA GLU A 292 -13.35 -10.96 -1.36
C GLU A 292 -14.44 -10.03 -1.89
N TYR A 293 -14.71 -8.95 -1.17
CA TYR A 293 -15.74 -7.96 -1.47
C TYR A 293 -15.28 -6.83 -2.42
N GLY A 294 -14.09 -6.96 -3.05
CA GLY A 294 -13.67 -6.09 -4.16
C GLY A 294 -12.76 -4.92 -3.77
N ILE A 295 -11.64 -5.19 -3.09
CA ILE A 295 -10.61 -4.18 -2.79
C ILE A 295 -10.09 -3.57 -4.10
N ASN A 296 -10.20 -2.24 -4.23
CA ASN A 296 -9.76 -1.52 -5.43
C ASN A 296 -8.41 -0.81 -5.27
N LYS A 297 -8.02 -0.49 -4.03
CA LYS A 297 -6.75 0.19 -3.75
C LYS A 297 -6.30 -0.16 -2.34
N CYS A 298 -5.04 -0.51 -2.21
CA CYS A 298 -4.40 -0.78 -0.94
C CYS A 298 -3.11 0.03 -0.83
N ILE A 299 -2.88 0.65 0.33
CA ILE A 299 -1.64 1.34 0.67
C ILE A 299 -0.98 0.56 1.80
N LYS A 300 0.20 0.03 1.54
CA LYS A 300 1.01 -0.73 2.50
C LYS A 300 2.35 -0.04 2.73
N LYS A 301 2.90 -0.21 3.93
CA LYS A 301 4.25 0.23 4.28
C LYS A 301 4.77 -0.62 5.44
N ASP A 302 6.02 -1.08 5.37
CA ASP A 302 6.73 -1.81 6.44
C ASP A 302 5.90 -2.99 7.00
N GLY A 303 5.29 -3.77 6.09
CA GLY A 303 4.45 -4.91 6.44
C GLY A 303 3.07 -4.57 7.03
N LYS A 304 2.70 -3.28 7.17
CA LYS A 304 1.39 -2.79 7.65
C LYS A 304 0.48 -2.42 6.48
N THR A 305 -0.82 -2.64 6.64
CA THR A 305 -1.87 -2.16 5.73
C THR A 305 -2.41 -0.84 6.28
N MET A 306 -2.00 0.30 5.71
CA MET A 306 -2.36 1.61 6.25
C MET A 306 -3.76 2.06 5.83
N LYS A 307 -4.15 1.71 4.60
CA LYS A 307 -5.43 2.13 4.02
C LYS A 307 -5.89 1.20 2.91
N ILE A 308 -7.17 0.86 2.93
CA ILE A 308 -7.86 0.13 1.85
C ILE A 308 -9.04 0.95 1.36
N ASN A 309 -9.29 0.92 0.05
CA ASN A 309 -10.56 1.36 -0.51
C ASN A 309 -11.26 0.15 -1.14
N LEU A 310 -12.54 0.02 -0.84
CA LEU A 310 -13.45 -1.03 -1.29
C LEU A 310 -14.56 -0.40 -2.14
N ILE A 311 -14.97 -1.07 -3.23
CA ILE A 311 -16.21 -0.73 -3.94
C ILE A 311 -17.16 -1.89 -3.77
N TYR A 312 -18.21 -1.67 -2.98
CA TYR A 312 -19.19 -2.69 -2.64
C TYR A 312 -20.59 -2.14 -2.95
N ASN A 313 -21.38 -2.82 -3.78
CA ASN A 313 -22.74 -2.37 -4.17
C ASN A 313 -22.80 -0.89 -4.62
N LYS A 314 -21.85 -0.46 -5.46
CA LYS A 314 -21.66 0.94 -5.94
C LYS A 314 -21.30 1.95 -4.82
N LYS A 315 -21.14 1.52 -3.58
CA LYS A 315 -20.65 2.33 -2.45
C LYS A 315 -19.13 2.34 -2.44
N LYS A 316 -18.55 3.52 -2.26
CA LYS A 316 -17.12 3.68 -2.00
C LYS A 316 -16.87 3.69 -0.51
N ILE A 317 -16.17 2.68 -0.01
CA ILE A 317 -15.87 2.51 1.41
C ILE A 317 -14.36 2.60 1.60
N THR A 318 -13.92 3.30 2.64
CA THR A 318 -12.51 3.48 2.97
C THR A 318 -12.21 2.90 4.34
N PHE A 319 -11.26 1.99 4.42
CA PHE A 319 -10.75 1.45 5.67
C PHE A 319 -9.39 2.07 5.96
N LYS A 320 -9.15 2.47 7.21
CA LYS A 320 -7.90 3.07 7.67
C LYS A 320 -7.39 2.34 8.89
N ASP A 321 -6.08 2.21 8.97
CA ASP A 321 -5.41 1.72 10.15
C ASP A 321 -5.17 2.85 11.15
N SER A 322 -5.82 2.76 12.31
CA SER A 322 -5.55 3.68 13.42
C SER A 322 -4.18 3.44 14.05
N TYR A 323 -3.60 2.24 13.96
CA TYR A 323 -2.27 1.94 14.51
C TYR A 323 -1.14 2.69 13.76
N SER A 324 -1.38 3.01 12.49
CA SER A 324 -0.52 3.89 11.69
C SER A 324 -0.52 5.35 12.17
N MET A 325 -1.54 5.76 12.94
CA MET A 325 -1.63 7.08 13.58
C MET A 325 -1.22 7.03 15.07
N ILE A 326 -1.66 6.00 15.79
CA ILE A 326 -1.44 5.81 17.23
C ILE A 326 -0.79 4.44 17.40
N SER A 327 0.53 4.39 17.33
CA SER A 327 1.32 3.15 17.32
C SER A 327 1.53 2.56 18.72
N THR A 328 0.44 2.37 19.45
CA THR A 328 0.40 1.79 20.79
C THR A 328 -0.73 0.75 20.84
N ALA A 329 -0.57 -0.31 21.62
CA ALA A 329 -1.62 -1.30 21.84
C ALA A 329 -2.90 -0.66 22.41
N LEU A 330 -4.05 -1.19 21.99
CA LEU A 330 -5.37 -0.67 22.33
C LEU A 330 -5.62 -0.62 23.85
N ASN A 331 -5.12 -1.62 24.60
CA ASN A 331 -5.25 -1.67 26.07
C ASN A 331 -4.58 -0.48 26.80
N GLN A 332 -3.65 0.23 26.16
CA GLN A 332 -3.01 1.41 26.74
C GLN A 332 -3.81 2.69 26.51
N PHE A 333 -4.78 2.71 25.59
CA PHE A 333 -5.52 3.92 25.23
C PHE A 333 -6.21 4.57 26.45
N PRO A 334 -6.87 3.82 27.36
CA PRO A 334 -7.51 4.44 28.52
C PRO A 334 -6.52 5.25 29.37
N LYS A 335 -5.35 4.68 29.68
CA LYS A 335 -4.30 5.36 30.44
C LYS A 335 -3.70 6.53 29.64
N MET A 336 -3.40 6.30 28.36
CA MET A 336 -2.76 7.28 27.48
C MET A 336 -3.60 8.54 27.27
N PHE A 337 -4.92 8.39 27.16
CA PHE A 337 -5.85 9.50 26.87
C PHE A 337 -6.69 9.90 28.09
N GLY A 338 -6.42 9.35 29.27
CA GLY A 338 -7.15 9.65 30.51
C GLY A 338 -8.64 9.26 30.45
N LEU A 339 -8.98 8.20 29.71
CA LEU A 339 -10.36 7.72 29.57
C LEU A 339 -10.74 6.92 30.81
N ARG A 340 -11.88 7.27 31.43
CA ARG A 340 -12.39 6.61 32.64
C ARG A 340 -13.34 5.46 32.26
N ASN A 341 -13.38 4.43 33.12
CA ASN A 341 -14.30 3.30 32.98
C ASN A 341 -14.13 2.51 31.66
N LEU A 342 -12.90 2.45 31.15
CA LEU A 342 -12.53 1.64 29.99
C LEU A 342 -11.35 0.75 30.34
N GLN A 343 -11.53 -0.54 30.16
CA GLN A 343 -10.47 -1.54 30.22
C GLN A 343 -10.71 -2.55 29.09
N LYS A 344 -9.63 -3.10 28.53
CA LYS A 344 -9.73 -4.21 27.58
C LYS A 344 -10.03 -5.49 28.36
N GLU A 345 -11.03 -6.23 27.91
CA GLU A 345 -11.47 -7.45 28.58
C GLU A 345 -10.55 -8.64 28.26
N LEU A 346 -10.63 -9.70 29.07
CA LEU A 346 -9.95 -10.98 28.80
C LEU A 346 -10.72 -11.75 27.72
N TYR A 347 -10.04 -12.44 26.81
CA TYR A 347 -10.68 -13.18 25.72
C TYR A 347 -9.97 -14.50 25.37
N PRO A 348 -10.69 -15.63 25.29
CA PRO A 348 -10.09 -16.93 25.00
C PRO A 348 -10.06 -17.21 23.49
N TYR A 349 -9.14 -16.60 22.75
CA TYR A 349 -9.07 -16.68 21.28
C TYR A 349 -9.02 -18.11 20.72
N ASN A 350 -8.25 -19.01 21.34
CA ASN A 350 -8.05 -20.37 20.86
C ASN A 350 -9.23 -21.30 21.21
N TYR A 351 -10.09 -20.88 22.13
CA TYR A 351 -11.31 -21.59 22.49
C TYR A 351 -12.44 -21.41 21.46
N TYR A 352 -12.44 -20.32 20.70
CA TYR A 352 -13.47 -20.01 19.69
C TYR A 352 -13.21 -20.75 18.35
N THR A 353 -13.54 -22.04 18.34
CA THR A 353 -13.51 -22.90 17.14
C THR A 353 -14.79 -22.78 16.32
N GLN A 354 -14.76 -23.15 15.03
CA GLN A 354 -15.96 -23.07 14.17
C GLN A 354 -17.13 -23.89 14.72
N GLU A 355 -16.85 -25.08 15.24
CA GLU A 355 -17.84 -25.97 15.86
C GLU A 355 -18.46 -25.33 17.11
N ARG A 356 -17.63 -24.80 18.02
CA ARG A 356 -18.13 -24.16 19.25
C ARG A 356 -18.89 -22.86 18.96
N ILE A 357 -18.47 -22.10 17.95
CA ILE A 357 -19.21 -20.90 17.48
C ILE A 357 -20.62 -21.26 17.00
N GLN A 358 -20.78 -22.40 16.30
CA GLN A 358 -22.09 -22.88 15.82
C GLN A 358 -22.98 -23.37 16.98
N ASN A 359 -22.38 -24.06 17.96
CA ASN A 359 -23.11 -24.56 19.13
C ASN A 359 -23.43 -23.44 20.15
N ASN A 360 -22.63 -22.37 20.19
CA ASN A 360 -22.78 -21.18 21.02
C ASN A 360 -22.77 -21.40 22.55
N ILE A 361 -22.42 -22.60 23.02
CA ILE A 361 -22.31 -22.95 24.43
C ILE A 361 -20.85 -23.27 24.72
N GLY A 362 -20.25 -22.54 25.66
CA GLY A 362 -18.88 -22.75 26.10
C GLY A 362 -18.80 -23.22 27.55
N THR A 363 -17.85 -24.10 27.84
CA THR A 363 -17.47 -24.54 29.20
C THR A 363 -16.50 -23.53 29.81
N ILE A 364 -16.84 -23.02 30.98
CA ILE A 364 -16.09 -21.98 31.70
C ILE A 364 -14.68 -22.45 32.06
N SER A 365 -14.54 -23.67 32.58
CA SER A 365 -13.24 -24.22 33.02
C SER A 365 -12.27 -24.46 31.87
N GLU A 366 -12.76 -24.69 30.66
CA GLU A 366 -11.94 -24.98 29.48
C GLU A 366 -11.46 -23.72 28.74
N ALA A 367 -12.10 -22.57 28.97
CA ALA A 367 -11.93 -21.36 28.16
C ALA A 367 -10.46 -20.94 27.98
N GLY A 368 -9.66 -21.00 29.05
CA GLY A 368 -8.25 -20.61 29.04
C GLY A 368 -7.25 -21.74 28.75
N GLU A 369 -7.70 -22.97 28.52
CA GLU A 369 -6.80 -24.14 28.47
C GLU A 369 -5.96 -24.22 27.19
N TYR A 370 -6.49 -23.67 26.10
CA TYR A 370 -5.90 -23.75 24.76
C TYR A 370 -5.14 -22.50 24.35
N GLU A 371 -5.08 -21.48 25.20
CA GLU A 371 -4.29 -20.28 24.96
C GLU A 371 -2.78 -20.59 24.92
N ILE A 372 -2.00 -19.76 24.22
CA ILE A 372 -0.54 -19.94 24.10
C ILE A 372 0.10 -20.05 25.50
N GLN A 373 -0.36 -19.19 26.40
CA GLN A 373 -0.12 -19.30 27.83
C GLN A 373 -1.47 -19.64 28.48
N LYS A 374 -1.54 -20.82 29.12
CA LYS A 374 -2.73 -21.21 29.87
C LYS A 374 -3.07 -20.16 30.91
N TRP A 375 -4.36 -19.89 31.04
CA TRP A 375 -4.84 -18.94 32.03
C TRP A 375 -4.51 -19.38 33.45
N THR A 376 -4.16 -18.40 34.26
CA THR A 376 -4.00 -18.49 35.71
C THR A 376 -5.36 -18.50 36.41
N GLU A 377 -5.39 -18.91 37.68
CA GLU A 377 -6.61 -18.87 38.51
C GLU A 377 -7.21 -17.45 38.58
N ALA A 378 -6.37 -16.42 38.59
CA ALA A 378 -6.80 -15.02 38.61
C ALA A 378 -7.52 -14.63 37.30
N GLU A 379 -7.05 -15.12 36.15
CA GLU A 379 -7.67 -14.88 34.85
C GLU A 379 -9.01 -15.62 34.72
N TYR A 380 -9.10 -16.86 35.20
CA TYR A 380 -10.38 -17.57 35.28
C TYR A 380 -11.39 -16.87 36.19
N LYS A 381 -10.93 -16.32 37.33
CA LYS A 381 -11.77 -15.54 38.23
C LYS A 381 -12.29 -14.27 37.53
N LEU A 382 -11.42 -13.53 36.84
CA LEU A 382 -11.80 -12.35 36.07
C LEU A 382 -12.78 -12.70 34.94
N PHE A 383 -12.53 -13.78 34.21
CA PHE A 383 -13.42 -14.27 33.15
C PHE A 383 -14.82 -14.57 33.68
N ASN A 384 -14.91 -15.28 34.81
CA ASN A 384 -16.17 -15.55 35.50
C ASN A 384 -16.90 -14.28 35.91
N GLU A 385 -16.21 -13.35 36.59
CA GLU A 385 -16.78 -12.07 36.98
C GLU A 385 -17.33 -11.29 35.77
N ASN A 386 -16.66 -11.37 34.62
CA ASN A 386 -17.12 -10.74 33.39
C ASN A 386 -18.37 -11.41 32.81
N ILE A 387 -18.47 -12.74 32.84
CA ILE A 387 -19.68 -13.46 32.44
C ILE A 387 -20.88 -13.04 33.30
N TYR A 388 -20.70 -12.91 34.62
CA TYR A 388 -21.78 -12.52 35.53
C TYR A 388 -22.32 -11.10 35.28
N LYS A 389 -21.48 -10.19 34.77
CA LYS A 389 -21.89 -8.81 34.45
C LYS A 389 -22.76 -8.74 33.19
N ILE A 390 -22.78 -9.80 32.37
CA ILE A 390 -23.52 -9.83 31.11
C ILE A 390 -24.83 -10.57 31.33
N GLU A 391 -25.93 -9.85 31.11
CA GLU A 391 -27.27 -10.42 31.18
C GLU A 391 -27.39 -11.66 30.27
N SER A 392 -27.88 -12.76 30.84
CA SER A 392 -28.08 -14.05 30.14
C SER A 392 -26.80 -14.71 29.56
N CYS A 393 -25.60 -14.24 29.92
CA CYS A 393 -24.37 -14.87 29.46
C CYS A 393 -24.01 -16.11 30.27
N LYS A 394 -24.22 -16.09 31.59
CA LYS A 394 -24.14 -17.32 32.39
C LYS A 394 -25.36 -18.19 32.07
N ILE A 395 -25.12 -19.38 31.54
CA ILE A 395 -26.18 -20.36 31.25
C ILE A 395 -26.45 -21.19 32.50
N ASP A 396 -25.38 -21.73 33.10
CA ASP A 396 -25.39 -22.45 34.38
C ASP A 396 -24.01 -22.28 35.07
N GLU A 397 -23.72 -23.06 36.12
CA GLU A 397 -22.45 -22.98 36.87
C GLU A 397 -21.21 -23.31 36.04
N ASN A 398 -21.36 -24.09 34.98
CA ASN A 398 -20.25 -24.59 34.16
C ASN A 398 -20.23 -23.98 32.75
N HIS A 399 -21.34 -23.40 32.28
CA HIS A 399 -21.50 -22.97 30.89
C HIS A 399 -21.82 -21.48 30.73
N PHE A 400 -21.34 -20.92 29.62
CA PHE A 400 -21.59 -19.54 29.20
C PHE A 400 -22.00 -19.43 27.72
N ASN A 401 -22.70 -18.35 27.38
CA ASN A 401 -23.11 -18.01 26.03
C ASN A 401 -21.97 -17.31 25.28
N MET A 402 -21.35 -18.03 24.34
CA MET A 402 -20.15 -17.58 23.65
C MET A 402 -20.37 -16.32 22.80
N MET A 403 -21.51 -16.21 22.12
CA MET A 403 -21.89 -15.07 21.30
C MET A 403 -22.06 -13.81 22.15
N LEU A 404 -22.75 -13.91 23.30
CA LEU A 404 -22.96 -12.74 24.17
C LEU A 404 -21.64 -12.23 24.74
N TYR A 405 -20.75 -13.14 25.17
CA TYR A 405 -19.43 -12.77 25.64
C TYR A 405 -18.58 -12.12 24.54
N CYS A 406 -18.56 -12.72 23.34
CA CYS A 406 -17.87 -12.18 22.17
C CYS A 406 -18.35 -10.77 21.80
N LYS A 407 -19.66 -10.55 21.75
CA LYS A 407 -20.23 -9.22 21.48
C LYS A 407 -19.78 -8.21 22.52
N LEU A 408 -19.78 -8.55 23.82
CA LEU A 408 -19.29 -7.62 24.84
C LEU A 408 -17.82 -7.27 24.62
N TYR A 409 -16.97 -8.28 24.42
CA TYR A 409 -15.54 -8.09 24.20
C TYR A 409 -15.25 -7.18 23.00
N CYS A 410 -15.83 -7.51 21.84
CA CYS A 410 -15.61 -6.77 20.60
C CYS A 410 -16.23 -5.35 20.68
N ASN A 411 -17.37 -5.18 21.36
CA ASN A 411 -17.93 -3.85 21.66
C ASN A 411 -16.95 -3.00 22.48
N GLN A 412 -16.29 -3.59 23.46
CA GLN A 412 -15.36 -2.88 24.33
C GLN A 412 -14.11 -2.44 23.57
N ASP A 413 -13.57 -3.27 22.68
CA ASP A 413 -12.47 -2.90 21.79
C ASP A 413 -12.85 -1.75 20.86
N VAL A 414 -14.02 -1.82 20.22
CA VAL A 414 -14.55 -0.72 19.38
C VAL A 414 -14.75 0.56 20.18
N ARG A 415 -15.22 0.46 21.43
CA ARG A 415 -15.42 1.60 22.32
C ARG A 415 -14.09 2.26 22.69
N ILE A 416 -13.09 1.48 23.12
CA ILE A 416 -11.75 1.98 23.44
C ILE A 416 -11.13 2.67 22.22
N LEU A 417 -11.22 2.03 21.05
CA LEU A 417 -10.71 2.60 19.81
C LEU A 417 -11.40 3.93 19.47
N LYS A 418 -12.73 3.95 19.52
CA LYS A 418 -13.54 5.13 19.22
C LYS A 418 -13.20 6.29 20.16
N GLU A 419 -13.21 6.06 21.46
CA GLU A 419 -12.97 7.10 22.46
C GLU A 419 -11.53 7.61 22.39
N GLY A 420 -10.54 6.71 22.35
CA GLY A 420 -9.12 7.11 22.25
C GLY A 420 -8.77 7.83 20.95
N HIS A 421 -9.24 7.36 19.79
CA HIS A 421 -9.03 8.07 18.53
C HIS A 421 -9.75 9.43 18.51
N THR A 422 -10.94 9.52 19.11
CA THR A 422 -11.68 10.79 19.20
C THR A 422 -10.95 11.79 20.09
N GLN A 423 -10.45 11.36 21.24
CA GLN A 423 -9.63 12.21 22.12
C GLN A 423 -8.35 12.66 21.41
N PHE A 424 -7.63 11.73 20.77
CA PHE A 424 -6.44 12.07 19.99
C PHE A 424 -6.72 13.13 18.91
N ARG A 425 -7.86 13.03 18.22
CA ARG A 425 -8.29 14.04 17.24
C ARG A 425 -8.55 15.40 17.91
N ILE A 426 -9.21 15.42 19.07
CA ILE A 426 -9.48 16.64 19.83
C ILE A 426 -8.16 17.31 20.22
N ASP A 427 -7.21 16.55 20.78
CA ASP A 427 -5.92 17.06 21.24
C ASP A 427 -5.09 17.65 20.09
N ASN A 428 -5.11 17.02 18.91
CA ASN A 428 -4.42 17.54 17.72
C ASN A 428 -5.10 18.79 17.13
N LEU A 429 -6.43 18.88 17.19
CA LEU A 429 -7.16 20.07 16.77
C LEU A 429 -6.91 21.25 17.71
N SER A 430 -6.93 21.02 19.02
CA SER A 430 -6.69 22.07 20.02
C SER A 430 -5.24 22.53 20.03
N SER A 431 -4.29 21.60 19.96
CA SER A 431 -2.86 21.90 20.13
C SER A 431 -2.17 22.32 18.83
N LEU A 432 -2.56 21.72 17.70
CA LEU A 432 -1.87 21.90 16.41
C LEU A 432 -2.75 22.49 15.31
N ASN A 433 -4.07 22.64 15.53
CA ASN A 433 -5.05 22.98 14.50
C ASN A 433 -5.01 22.01 13.30
N ILE A 434 -4.80 20.72 13.58
CA ILE A 434 -4.70 19.66 12.56
C ILE A 434 -5.80 18.63 12.78
N ASP A 435 -6.53 18.35 11.70
CA ASP A 435 -7.49 17.25 11.67
C ASP A 435 -6.81 15.96 11.23
N VAL A 436 -6.63 15.03 12.18
CA VAL A 436 -5.98 13.73 11.97
C VAL A 436 -6.65 12.89 10.87
N ASP A 437 -7.95 13.09 10.62
CA ASP A 437 -8.68 12.35 9.58
C ASP A 437 -8.19 12.65 8.15
N LYS A 438 -7.45 13.75 7.96
CA LYS A 438 -6.88 14.11 6.66
C LYS A 438 -5.63 13.31 6.32
N PHE A 439 -5.10 12.55 7.28
CA PHE A 439 -3.85 11.81 7.15
C PHE A 439 -4.08 10.29 7.20
N ILE A 440 -3.06 9.54 6.77
CA ILE A 440 -3.04 8.07 6.79
C ILE A 440 -2.06 7.53 7.84
N SER A 441 -1.15 8.37 8.34
CA SER A 441 -0.19 8.01 9.39
C SER A 441 0.32 9.22 10.13
N ILE A 442 0.90 8.97 11.31
CA ILE A 442 1.55 9.98 12.13
C ILE A 442 2.71 10.63 11.39
N SER A 443 3.48 9.88 10.60
CA SER A 443 4.57 10.45 9.79
C SER A 443 4.06 11.41 8.72
N ALA A 444 2.90 11.13 8.11
CA ALA A 444 2.31 12.03 7.11
C ALA A 444 1.78 13.32 7.76
N LEU A 445 1.20 13.20 8.97
CA LEU A 445 0.79 14.34 9.79
C LEU A 445 2.00 15.19 10.18
N ALA A 446 3.02 14.57 10.75
CA ALA A 446 4.25 15.24 11.16
C ALA A 446 4.92 15.94 9.97
N TYR A 447 5.07 15.26 8.83
CA TYR A 447 5.62 15.86 7.62
C TYR A 447 4.83 17.11 7.20
N ASN A 448 3.49 17.08 7.26
CA ASN A 448 2.69 18.25 6.94
C ASN A 448 2.90 19.39 7.93
N TYR A 449 2.93 19.09 9.23
CA TYR A 449 3.18 20.08 10.28
C TYR A 449 4.56 20.72 10.11
N PHE A 450 5.62 19.93 10.03
CA PHE A 450 6.98 20.44 9.85
C PHE A 450 7.15 21.19 8.53
N THR A 451 6.57 20.71 7.43
CA THR A 451 6.61 21.45 6.15
C THR A 451 5.98 22.84 6.29
N THR A 452 4.84 22.92 6.97
CA THR A 452 4.08 24.16 7.14
C THR A 452 4.74 25.14 8.09
N HIS A 453 5.27 24.64 9.22
CA HIS A 453 5.70 25.51 10.31
C HIS A 453 7.22 25.69 10.42
N VAL A 454 8.00 24.77 9.84
CA VAL A 454 9.46 24.69 9.98
C VAL A 454 10.15 24.72 8.62
N TYR A 455 10.02 23.65 7.81
CA TYR A 455 10.84 23.45 6.62
C TYR A 455 10.68 24.54 5.57
N SER A 456 9.46 25.06 5.36
CA SER A 456 9.22 26.16 4.42
C SER A 456 9.82 27.51 4.85
N LYS A 457 10.24 27.64 6.12
CA LYS A 457 10.88 28.84 6.65
C LYS A 457 12.40 28.75 6.66
N ILE A 458 12.96 27.56 6.43
CA ILE A 458 14.40 27.36 6.37
C ILE A 458 14.88 27.74 4.98
N LYS A 459 15.76 28.74 4.90
CA LYS A 459 16.34 29.20 3.64
C LYS A 459 17.10 28.04 2.97
N ASP A 460 16.85 27.86 1.68
CA ASP A 460 17.54 26.90 0.83
C ASP A 460 17.39 25.43 1.25
N LEU A 461 16.42 25.08 2.08
CA LEU A 461 16.13 23.68 2.40
C LEU A 461 15.51 22.97 1.19
N LYS A 462 16.11 21.84 0.79
CA LYS A 462 15.69 21.08 -0.39
C LYS A 462 15.00 19.77 -0.02
N GLN A 463 14.09 19.34 -0.89
CA GLN A 463 13.54 18.00 -0.92
C GLN A 463 14.32 17.16 -1.95
N TYR A 464 14.86 16.04 -1.49
CA TYR A 464 15.58 15.08 -2.33
C TYR A 464 14.68 13.94 -2.79
N SER A 465 14.92 13.46 -4.01
CA SER A 465 14.30 12.28 -4.59
C SER A 465 15.30 11.52 -5.46
N GLY A 466 14.91 10.33 -5.94
CA GLY A 466 15.75 9.51 -6.80
C GLY A 466 17.09 9.12 -6.17
N LYS A 467 18.17 9.16 -6.95
CA LYS A 467 19.49 8.64 -6.54
C LYS A 467 20.05 9.38 -5.34
N VAL A 468 19.90 10.71 -5.32
CA VAL A 468 20.38 11.57 -4.23
C VAL A 468 19.73 11.17 -2.91
N ARG A 469 18.41 10.97 -2.92
CA ARG A 469 17.68 10.52 -1.73
C ARG A 469 18.18 9.17 -1.27
N GLU A 470 18.31 8.18 -2.15
CA GLU A 470 18.71 6.83 -1.76
C GLU A 470 20.15 6.78 -1.23
N TYR A 471 21.07 7.52 -1.86
CA TYR A 471 22.44 7.66 -1.37
C TYR A 471 22.48 8.26 0.04
N ILE A 472 21.77 9.38 0.26
CA ILE A 472 21.69 10.01 1.59
C ILE A 472 21.02 9.06 2.59
N GLN A 473 19.95 8.37 2.20
CA GLN A 473 19.22 7.43 3.05
C GLN A 473 20.11 6.28 3.53
N GLY A 474 21.05 5.80 2.69
CA GLY A 474 22.04 4.79 3.06
C GLY A 474 23.03 5.23 4.16
N THR A 475 23.15 6.54 4.39
CA THR A 475 23.97 7.11 5.48
C THR A 475 23.18 7.40 6.76
N VAL A 476 21.86 7.18 6.75
CA VAL A 476 21.01 7.42 7.92
C VAL A 476 21.04 6.19 8.82
N TYR A 477 21.74 6.30 9.95
CA TYR A 477 21.79 5.29 10.99
C TYR A 477 20.82 5.62 12.13
N GLY A 478 20.34 4.57 12.80
CA GLY A 478 19.46 4.70 13.97
C GLY A 478 20.22 5.04 15.27
N GLY A 479 19.51 4.92 16.39
CA GLY A 479 20.12 5.10 17.72
C GLY A 479 21.20 4.03 17.99
N ARG A 480 22.28 4.45 18.65
CA ARG A 480 23.37 3.55 19.05
C ARG A 480 22.95 2.73 20.26
N CYS A 481 22.80 1.41 20.08
CA CYS A 481 22.57 0.46 21.16
C CYS A 481 23.81 -0.44 21.30
N MET A 482 24.61 -0.21 22.33
CA MET A 482 25.84 -0.96 22.57
C MET A 482 26.10 -1.09 24.07
N THR A 483 26.71 -2.20 24.45
CA THR A 483 27.36 -2.32 25.76
C THR A 483 28.79 -1.80 25.68
N ARG A 484 29.39 -1.50 26.84
CA ARG A 484 30.82 -1.16 26.91
C ARG A 484 31.65 -2.25 26.21
N ASP A 485 32.58 -1.85 25.36
CA ASP A 485 33.45 -2.73 24.56
C ASP A 485 32.72 -3.78 23.69
N ASN A 486 31.42 -3.62 23.40
CA ASN A 486 30.59 -4.58 22.67
C ASN A 486 30.62 -6.01 23.25
N LYS A 487 30.76 -6.15 24.58
CA LYS A 487 30.74 -7.44 25.29
C LYS A 487 29.52 -7.55 26.21
N LYS A 488 29.12 -8.78 26.54
CA LYS A 488 28.09 -9.01 27.57
C LYS A 488 28.69 -8.74 28.95
N TRP A 489 27.95 -8.02 29.79
CA TRP A 489 28.36 -7.73 31.16
C TRP A 489 27.38 -8.36 32.13
N HIS A 490 27.91 -8.92 33.21
CA HIS A 490 27.14 -9.28 34.39
C HIS A 490 27.67 -8.41 35.52
N VAL A 491 26.86 -7.45 35.97
CA VAL A 491 27.21 -6.47 36.99
C VAL A 491 26.28 -6.68 38.17
N ARG A 492 26.83 -6.68 39.39
CA ARG A 492 26.08 -6.81 40.65
C ARG A 492 26.04 -5.51 41.46
N ASP A 493 26.80 -4.51 41.03
CA ASP A 493 26.85 -3.19 41.63
C ASP A 493 25.59 -2.39 41.31
N GLU A 494 25.31 -1.38 42.13
CA GLU A 494 24.27 -0.39 41.87
C GLU A 494 24.67 0.51 40.69
N LEU A 495 23.75 0.75 39.76
CA LEU A 495 23.99 1.51 38.54
C LEU A 495 23.08 2.74 38.48
N TYR A 496 23.64 3.83 37.98
CA TYR A 496 22.89 5.03 37.61
C TYR A 496 22.48 4.93 36.14
N ASP A 497 21.18 5.08 35.87
CA ASP A 497 20.62 5.14 34.53
C ASP A 497 20.35 6.60 34.14
N TYR A 498 21.03 7.07 33.10
CA TYR A 498 20.92 8.44 32.60
C TYR A 498 20.26 8.43 31.23
N ASP A 499 19.07 9.03 31.13
CA ASP A 499 18.35 9.20 29.86
C ASP A 499 18.30 10.67 29.43
N ALA A 500 18.46 10.91 28.14
CA ALA A 500 18.46 12.27 27.59
C ALA A 500 17.03 12.74 27.31
N CYS A 501 16.61 13.82 27.96
CA CYS A 501 15.28 14.40 27.77
C CYS A 501 15.07 14.85 26.31
N SER A 502 14.20 14.14 25.58
CA SER A 502 13.86 14.45 24.18
C SER A 502 15.09 14.62 23.28
N LEU A 503 15.97 13.61 23.24
CA LEU A 503 17.24 13.64 22.50
C LEU A 503 17.12 14.18 21.06
N TYR A 504 16.21 13.62 20.25
CA TYR A 504 16.05 14.04 18.84
C TYR A 504 15.52 15.47 18.70
N PRO A 505 14.42 15.88 19.36
CA PRO A 505 14.02 17.30 19.38
C PRO A 505 15.11 18.26 19.84
N SER A 506 15.85 17.90 20.90
CA SER A 506 16.99 18.70 21.39
C SER A 506 18.09 18.80 20.35
N ALA A 507 18.42 17.71 19.66
CA ALA A 507 19.40 17.71 18.58
C ALA A 507 18.93 18.58 17.40
N ILE A 508 17.67 18.49 16.97
CA ILE A 508 17.12 19.35 15.91
C ILE A 508 17.19 20.83 16.29
N HIS A 509 16.98 21.16 17.57
CA HIS A 509 17.05 22.53 18.06
C HIS A 509 18.50 23.07 18.12
N ARG A 510 19.47 22.23 18.50
CA ARG A 510 20.87 22.64 18.71
C ARG A 510 21.75 22.53 17.46
N LEU A 511 21.51 21.51 16.63
CA LEU A 511 22.40 21.18 15.51
C LEU A 511 22.01 21.96 14.26
N LYS A 512 23.04 22.34 13.48
CA LYS A 512 22.84 22.95 12.17
C LYS A 512 22.36 21.89 11.17
N LEU A 513 21.29 22.19 10.45
CA LEU A 513 20.79 21.36 9.36
C LEU A 513 21.55 21.68 8.06
N ALA A 514 21.94 20.64 7.32
CA ALA A 514 22.49 20.79 5.97
C ALA A 514 21.37 21.23 5.01
N THR A 515 21.64 22.30 4.25
CA THR A 515 20.72 22.89 3.27
C THR A 515 21.38 22.95 1.90
N GLY A 516 20.61 23.21 0.86
CA GLY A 516 21.12 23.43 -0.50
C GLY A 516 21.19 22.18 -1.35
N LYS A 517 21.74 22.34 -2.56
CA LYS A 517 22.00 21.22 -3.48
C LYS A 517 23.31 20.52 -3.07
N PRO A 518 23.35 19.18 -2.97
CA PRO A 518 24.59 18.48 -2.66
C PRO A 518 25.61 18.67 -3.78
N ILE A 519 26.88 18.85 -3.44
CA ILE A 519 27.97 18.96 -4.41
C ILE A 519 28.65 17.60 -4.50
N LEU A 520 28.73 17.04 -5.71
CA LEU A 520 29.46 15.79 -5.94
C LEU A 520 30.96 16.06 -5.80
N ILE A 521 31.60 15.38 -4.85
CA ILE A 521 33.06 15.45 -4.68
C ILE A 521 33.72 14.62 -5.81
N PRO A 522 34.53 15.24 -6.68
CA PRO A 522 35.25 14.53 -7.75
C PRO A 522 36.15 13.42 -7.20
N LYS A 523 36.23 12.28 -7.90
CA LYS A 523 37.01 11.11 -7.46
C LYS A 523 38.49 11.43 -7.18
N ASN A 524 39.08 12.32 -7.96
CA ASN A 524 40.46 12.76 -7.79
C ASN A 524 40.70 13.59 -6.51
N LEU A 525 39.64 14.08 -5.86
CA LEU A 525 39.72 14.77 -4.56
C LEU A 525 39.46 13.83 -3.37
N LEU A 526 39.07 12.57 -3.60
CA LEU A 526 38.85 11.57 -2.55
C LEU A 526 40.18 11.05 -1.99
N ASN A 527 40.94 11.90 -1.30
CA ASN A 527 42.17 11.55 -0.62
C ASN A 527 42.02 11.61 0.91
N SER A 528 43.02 11.05 1.62
CA SER A 528 43.05 11.02 3.08
C SER A 528 42.98 12.41 3.71
N THR A 529 43.41 13.46 3.01
CA THR A 529 43.37 14.85 3.49
C THR A 529 41.95 15.34 3.72
N ILE A 530 41.01 15.08 2.79
CA ILE A 530 39.60 15.47 2.97
C ILE A 530 38.96 14.66 4.10
N LEU A 531 39.19 13.35 4.15
CA LEU A 531 38.64 12.50 5.21
C LEU A 531 39.17 12.94 6.58
N ASN A 532 40.48 13.20 6.70
CA ASN A 532 41.09 13.69 7.92
C ASN A 532 40.51 15.06 8.30
N HIS A 533 40.34 16.00 7.37
CA HIS A 533 39.70 17.29 7.62
C HIS A 533 38.27 17.15 8.18
N ILE A 534 37.49 16.20 7.66
CA ILE A 534 36.12 15.92 8.13
C ILE A 534 36.13 15.26 9.52
N MET A 535 37.05 14.32 9.76
CA MET A 535 37.11 13.46 10.95
C MET A 535 37.96 14.04 12.11
N LEU A 536 38.58 15.20 11.92
CA LEU A 536 39.62 15.73 12.80
C LEU A 536 39.17 16.07 14.24
N GLU A 537 37.88 16.03 14.63
CA GLU A 537 37.47 16.15 16.05
C GLU A 537 35.96 15.96 16.30
N GLN A 538 35.62 15.42 17.49
CA GLN A 538 34.25 15.34 18.03
C GLN A 538 33.72 16.76 18.31
N ARG A 539 32.93 17.32 17.38
CA ARG A 539 32.43 18.69 17.50
C ARG A 539 31.33 18.80 18.54
N LEU A 540 31.54 19.68 19.52
CA LEU A 540 30.50 20.12 20.46
C LEU A 540 29.64 21.25 19.86
N GLU A 541 30.14 22.01 18.87
CA GLU A 541 29.44 23.14 18.23
C GLU A 541 29.51 23.13 16.68
N PRO A 542 28.39 23.36 15.97
CA PRO A 542 28.34 23.38 14.50
C PRO A 542 28.64 24.77 13.91
N THR A 543 29.75 24.95 13.18
CA THR A 543 30.13 26.21 12.49
C THR A 543 30.05 26.11 10.95
N ASN A 544 29.94 27.25 10.25
CA ASN A 544 29.90 27.32 8.77
C ASN A 544 31.22 26.93 8.09
N GLU A 545 32.35 27.12 8.76
CA GLU A 545 33.70 27.05 8.16
C GLU A 545 34.16 25.64 7.77
N ARG A 546 33.46 24.60 8.23
CA ARG A 546 33.84 23.21 7.96
C ARG A 546 32.72 22.36 7.33
N TYR A 547 31.62 22.96 6.86
CA TYR A 547 30.73 22.27 5.91
C TYR A 547 31.31 22.56 4.52
N ILE A 548 31.92 21.54 3.92
CA ILE A 548 32.40 21.59 2.52
C ILE A 548 31.19 21.68 1.60
#